data_AF-A0A2P5CEW0-F1
#
_entry.id   AF-A0A2P5CEW0-F1
#
_cell.length_a   1.000
_cell.length_b   1.000
_cell.length_c   1.000
_cell.angle_alpha   90.00
_cell.angle_beta   90.00
_cell.angle_gamma   90.00
#
_symmetry.space_group_name_H-M   'P 1'
#
loop_
_entity.id
_entity.type
_entity.pdbx_description
1 polymer ?
#
loop_
_entity_poly.entity_id
_entity_poly.type
_entity_poly.pdbx_seq_one_letter_code
_entity_poly.pdbx_strand_id
1 'polypeptide(L)'
;MSFEFNTMIPTNLAGLIEYRAHRFWIQKYCPSHKHDGSPRCCSCERMEPQDTRYVTLNDGLKLCLKCLDSAIMGTGGCQPLYPDIQEFYEGLNMKLEQQVPLLLVERQALNEAREGERNGHYHMPETRGLCLSDEQTISTISR
;
A
#
# COMPACT_ATOMS: atom_id res chain seq x y z
N MET A 1 22.24 21.64 10.74
CA MET A 1 21.28 21.62 11.86
C MET A 1 20.65 20.23 11.90
N SER A 2 21.29 19.31 12.62
CA SER A 2 20.81 17.95 12.86
C SER A 2 19.87 17.97 14.06
N PHE A 3 18.56 17.91 13.79
CA PHE A 3 17.56 17.66 14.83
C PHE A 3 17.61 16.16 15.19
N GLU A 4 18.44 15.80 16.17
CA GLU A 4 18.35 14.49 16.82
C GLU A 4 17.21 14.52 17.84
N PHE A 5 16.01 14.11 17.43
CA PHE A 5 14.95 13.77 18.39
C PHE A 5 15.29 12.42 19.02
N ASN A 6 15.78 12.47 20.25
CA ASN A 6 16.22 11.31 21.01
C ASN A 6 15.02 10.61 21.66
N THR A 7 14.30 9.76 20.92
CA THR A 7 13.41 8.75 21.54
C THR A 7 14.28 7.67 22.17
N MET A 8 14.53 7.78 23.48
CA MET A 8 15.33 6.80 24.22
C MET A 8 14.61 5.45 24.26
N ILE A 9 15.23 4.43 23.65
CA ILE A 9 14.79 3.04 23.76
C ILE A 9 15.18 2.54 25.16
N PRO A 10 14.22 2.05 25.98
CA PRO A 10 14.52 1.62 27.34
C PRO A 10 15.40 0.38 27.35
N THR A 11 16.17 0.20 28.43
CA THR A 11 16.94 -1.02 28.67
C THR A 11 16.02 -2.19 29.05
N ASN A 12 16.41 -3.41 28.68
CA ASN A 12 15.75 -4.63 29.13
C ASN A 12 16.05 -4.93 30.61
N LEU A 13 15.50 -6.03 31.13
CA LEU A 13 15.69 -6.48 32.53
C LEU A 13 17.17 -6.73 32.91
N ALA A 14 18.05 -6.92 31.93
CA ALA A 14 19.50 -7.09 32.12
C ALA A 14 20.28 -5.77 32.01
N GLY A 15 19.60 -4.62 31.86
CA GLY A 15 20.23 -3.31 31.71
C GLY A 15 20.82 -3.04 30.32
N LEU A 16 20.51 -3.88 29.31
CA LEU A 16 21.01 -3.73 27.94
C LEU A 16 19.96 -3.08 27.03
N ILE A 17 20.40 -2.22 26.11
CA ILE A 17 19.52 -1.66 25.08
C ILE A 17 19.35 -2.68 23.95
N GLU A 18 18.15 -3.24 23.82
CA GLU A 18 17.76 -4.03 22.65
C GLU A 18 16.87 -3.17 21.75
N TYR A 19 17.16 -3.15 20.44
CA TYR A 19 16.34 -2.47 19.46
C TYR A 19 16.17 -3.29 18.18
N ARG A 20 15.12 -2.96 17.44
CA ARG A 20 14.92 -3.39 16.04
C ARG A 20 15.06 -2.17 15.15
N ALA A 21 15.38 -2.39 13.89
CA ALA A 21 15.47 -1.32 12.90
C ALA A 21 14.59 -1.66 11.69
N HIS A 22 13.90 -0.64 11.17
CA HIS A 22 13.22 -0.75 9.89
C HIS A 22 14.25 -1.03 8.78
N ARG A 23 14.02 -2.01 7.89
CA ARG A 23 15.01 -2.47 6.92
C ARG A 23 15.51 -1.37 5.97
N PHE A 24 14.60 -0.54 5.47
CA PHE A 24 14.93 0.56 4.55
C PHE A 24 15.31 1.86 5.27
N TRP A 25 14.42 2.38 6.12
CA TRP A 25 14.63 3.67 6.80
C TRP A 25 15.62 3.65 7.97
N ILE A 26 16.02 2.46 8.44
CA ILE A 26 16.88 2.28 9.62
C ILE A 26 16.33 2.98 10.89
N GLN A 27 15.01 3.24 10.92
CA GLN A 27 14.32 3.75 12.11
C GLN A 27 14.47 2.71 13.24
N LYS A 28 15.16 3.08 14.31
CA LYS A 28 15.36 2.23 15.50
C LYS A 28 14.14 2.30 16.41
N TYR A 29 13.76 1.18 17.00
CA TYR A 29 12.60 1.09 17.86
C TYR A 29 12.68 -0.06 18.88
N CYS A 30 11.94 0.09 19.99
CA CYS A 30 11.82 -0.93 21.02
C CYS A 30 11.12 -2.20 20.49
N PRO A 31 11.64 -3.42 20.76
CA PRO A 31 11.00 -4.67 20.34
C PRO A 31 9.55 -4.83 20.80
N SER A 32 9.13 -4.21 21.90
CA SER A 32 7.74 -4.23 22.41
C SER A 32 6.73 -3.70 21.40
N HIS A 33 7.14 -2.75 20.55
CA HIS A 33 6.29 -2.16 19.51
C HIS A 33 5.89 -3.12 18.38
N LYS A 34 6.36 -4.36 18.42
CA LYS A 34 5.83 -5.43 17.57
C LYS A 34 4.51 -6.00 18.08
N HIS A 35 4.21 -5.84 19.37
CA HIS A 35 3.13 -6.54 20.05
C HIS A 35 2.13 -5.61 20.73
N ASP A 36 2.48 -4.33 20.93
CA ASP A 36 1.64 -3.37 21.66
C ASP A 36 0.62 -2.60 20.80
N GLY A 37 0.53 -2.90 19.50
CA GLY A 37 -0.36 -2.22 18.57
C GLY A 37 0.11 -0.84 18.12
N SER A 38 1.38 -0.49 18.36
CA SER A 38 1.96 0.77 17.89
C SER A 38 1.73 0.98 16.39
N PRO A 39 1.05 2.08 15.99
CA PRO A 39 0.68 2.30 14.61
C PRO A 39 1.88 2.46 13.68
N ARG A 40 1.69 2.00 12.45
CA ARG A 40 2.66 2.15 11.36
C ARG A 40 1.99 2.84 10.18
N CYS A 41 2.78 3.57 9.41
CA CYS A 41 2.31 4.11 8.15
C CYS A 41 2.06 2.95 7.18
N CYS A 42 0.87 2.84 6.59
CA CYS A 42 0.55 1.77 5.64
C CYS A 42 1.34 1.82 4.32
N SER A 43 1.95 2.97 4.00
CA SER A 43 2.78 3.14 2.80
C SER A 43 4.28 2.89 3.05
N CYS A 44 4.87 3.56 4.06
CA CYS A 44 6.31 3.48 4.31
C CYS A 44 6.71 2.61 5.50
N GLU A 45 5.75 2.02 6.22
CA GLU A 45 5.92 1.11 7.37
C GLU A 45 6.66 1.68 8.59
N ARG A 46 7.07 2.95 8.54
CA ARG A 46 7.63 3.67 9.70
C ARG A 46 6.62 3.75 10.83
N MET A 47 7.07 3.50 12.04
CA MET A 47 6.23 3.65 13.23
C MET A 47 5.95 5.11 13.54
N GLU A 48 4.74 5.35 14.01
CA GLU A 48 4.26 6.64 14.49
C GLU A 48 5.09 7.09 15.71
N PRO A 49 5.89 8.16 15.60
CA PRO A 49 6.61 8.75 16.72
C PRO A 49 5.64 9.35 17.75
N GLN A 50 6.07 9.49 19.00
CA GLN A 50 5.22 10.07 20.06
C GLN A 50 4.86 11.55 19.83
N ASP A 51 5.74 12.29 19.15
CA ASP A 51 5.63 13.73 18.90
C ASP A 51 4.89 14.06 17.58
N THR A 52 4.60 13.06 16.76
CA THR A 52 4.01 13.24 15.44
C THR A 52 2.76 12.40 15.32
N ARG A 53 1.65 13.01 14.87
CA ARG A 53 0.41 12.28 14.60
C ARG A 53 0.32 11.88 13.14
N TYR A 54 0.00 10.63 12.89
CA TYR A 54 -0.37 10.14 11.58
C TYR A 54 -1.86 10.40 11.31
N VAL A 55 -2.22 10.51 10.04
CA VAL A 55 -3.61 10.66 9.60
C VAL A 55 -4.25 9.28 9.54
N THR A 56 -5.41 9.13 10.17
CA THR A 56 -6.22 7.90 10.08
C THR A 56 -7.13 7.97 8.86
N LEU A 57 -7.12 6.92 8.05
CA LEU A 57 -7.96 6.75 6.87
C LEU A 57 -9.29 6.08 7.24
N ASN A 58 -10.24 6.04 6.30
CA ASN A 58 -11.59 5.51 6.53
C ASN A 58 -11.61 4.03 6.95
N ASP A 59 -10.64 3.25 6.48
CA ASP A 59 -10.49 1.83 6.79
C ASP A 59 -9.67 1.57 8.07
N GLY A 60 -9.37 2.62 8.83
CA GLY A 60 -8.60 2.55 10.08
C GLY A 60 -7.09 2.48 9.90
N LEU A 61 -6.59 2.43 8.65
CA LEU A 61 -5.16 2.51 8.37
C LEU A 61 -4.61 3.89 8.73
N LYS A 62 -3.30 3.97 8.99
CA LYS A 62 -2.62 5.23 9.28
C LYS A 62 -1.61 5.61 8.22
N LEU A 63 -1.51 6.90 7.93
CA LEU A 63 -0.57 7.45 6.97
C LEU A 63 0.27 8.58 7.60
N CYS A 64 1.59 8.53 7.43
CA CYS A 64 2.45 9.63 7.86
C CYS A 64 2.30 10.82 6.89
N LEU A 65 2.56 12.04 7.38
CA LEU A 65 2.40 13.26 6.58
C LEU A 65 3.18 13.24 5.26
N LYS A 66 4.42 12.72 5.27
CA LYS A 66 5.23 12.59 4.04
C LYS A 66 4.59 11.67 2.99
N CYS A 67 3.93 10.60 3.42
CA CYS A 67 3.25 9.69 2.49
C CYS A 67 1.91 10.27 2.06
N LEU A 68 1.26 11.06 2.92
CA LEU A 68 0.02 11.76 2.58
C LEU A 68 0.23 12.76 1.45
N ASP A 69 1.33 13.51 1.49
CA ASP A 69 1.67 14.51 0.47
C ASP A 69 1.76 13.92 -0.95
N SER A 70 2.09 12.62 -1.07
CA SER A 70 2.20 11.92 -2.34
C SER A 70 1.11 10.86 -2.57
N ALA A 71 0.12 10.76 -1.68
CA ALA A 71 -0.91 9.73 -1.78
C ALA A 71 -1.95 10.09 -2.84
N ILE A 72 -2.28 9.12 -3.70
CA ILE A 72 -3.43 9.21 -4.59
C ILE A 72 -4.65 8.68 -3.83
N MET A 73 -5.57 9.58 -3.48
CA MET A 73 -6.73 9.27 -2.64
C MET A 73 -8.05 9.17 -3.42
N GLY A 74 -8.01 9.24 -4.75
CA GLY A 74 -9.18 9.09 -5.60
C GLY A 74 -8.83 8.78 -7.04
N THR A 75 -9.78 8.19 -7.77
CA THR A 75 -9.62 7.77 -9.17
C THR A 75 -9.17 8.88 -10.11
N GLY A 76 -9.59 10.13 -9.85
CA GLY A 76 -9.15 11.29 -10.63
C GLY A 76 -7.63 11.53 -10.58
N GLY A 77 -6.98 11.22 -9.46
CA GLY A 77 -5.53 11.31 -9.32
C GLY A 77 -4.77 10.22 -10.05
N CYS A 78 -5.43 9.12 -10.42
CA CYS A 78 -4.85 8.06 -11.27
C CYS A 78 -4.93 8.37 -12.76
N GLN A 79 -5.82 9.29 -13.18
CA GLN A 79 -6.06 9.57 -14.60
C GLN A 79 -4.80 9.97 -15.38
N PRO A 80 -3.87 10.78 -14.82
CA PRO A 80 -2.63 11.10 -15.53
C PRO A 80 -1.73 9.88 -15.82
N LEU A 81 -1.88 8.76 -15.10
CA LEU A 81 -1.08 7.55 -15.35
C LEU A 81 -1.43 6.87 -16.67
N TYR A 82 -2.63 7.12 -17.22
CA TYR A 82 -3.07 6.55 -18.48
C TYR A 82 -2.23 6.93 -19.68
N PRO A 83 -2.08 8.22 -20.01
CA PRO A 83 -1.27 8.63 -21.15
C PRO A 83 0.17 8.14 -20.97
N ASP A 84 0.71 8.19 -19.74
CA ASP A 84 2.07 7.70 -19.46
C ASP A 84 2.22 6.20 -19.78
N ILE A 85 1.24 5.37 -19.40
CA ILE A 85 1.22 3.93 -19.72
C ILE A 85 1.09 3.73 -21.24
N GLN A 86 0.18 4.46 -21.90
CA GLN A 86 -0.01 4.35 -23.36
C GLN A 86 1.25 4.74 -24.12
N GLU A 87 1.91 5.84 -23.75
CA GLU A 87 3.16 6.32 -24.34
C GLU A 87 4.28 5.29 -24.15
N PHE A 88 4.40 4.71 -22.95
CA PHE A 88 5.37 3.66 -22.67
C PHE A 88 5.20 2.45 -23.61
N TYR A 89 3.97 1.95 -23.76
CA TYR A 89 3.69 0.81 -24.63
C TYR A 89 3.80 1.15 -26.12
N GLU A 90 3.42 2.35 -26.53
CA GLU A 90 3.64 2.82 -27.91
C GLU A 90 5.14 2.89 -28.24
N GLY A 91 5.98 3.32 -27.29
CA GLY A 91 7.45 3.29 -27.41
C GLY A 91 8.03 1.87 -27.57
N LEU A 92 7.29 0.84 -27.16
CA LEU A 92 7.62 -0.57 -27.38
C LEU A 92 7.02 -1.14 -28.69
N ASN A 93 6.45 -0.31 -29.56
CA ASN A 93 5.65 -0.70 -30.73
C ASN A 93 4.42 -1.57 -30.37
N MET A 94 3.86 -1.39 -29.17
CA MET A 94 2.69 -2.11 -28.67
C MET A 94 1.54 -1.14 -28.38
N LYS A 95 1.10 -0.41 -29.40
CA LYS A 95 0.08 0.64 -29.23
C LYS A 95 -1.20 0.08 -28.59
N LEU A 96 -1.60 0.66 -27.46
CA LEU A 96 -2.84 0.33 -26.76
C LEU A 96 -3.97 1.23 -27.28
N GLU A 97 -4.81 0.70 -28.17
CA GLU A 97 -5.96 1.45 -28.72
C GLU A 97 -7.15 1.51 -27.77
N GLN A 98 -7.22 0.59 -26.81
CA GLN A 98 -8.28 0.50 -25.82
C GLN A 98 -8.04 1.47 -24.65
N GLN A 99 -9.11 2.12 -24.17
CA GLN A 99 -9.11 2.73 -22.83
C GLN A 99 -9.40 1.67 -21.77
N VAL A 100 -8.43 1.41 -20.89
CA VAL A 100 -8.54 0.39 -19.83
C VAL A 100 -8.87 1.06 -18.48
N PRO A 101 -10.10 1.01 -17.94
CA PRO A 101 -10.46 1.66 -16.66
C PRO A 101 -9.50 1.30 -15.48
N LEU A 102 -8.85 2.30 -14.87
CA LEU A 102 -8.06 2.24 -13.65
C LEU A 102 -8.91 2.86 -12.57
N LEU A 103 -9.35 2.02 -11.64
CA LEU A 103 -10.20 2.41 -10.53
C LEU A 103 -9.41 2.26 -9.25
N LEU A 104 -9.32 3.34 -8.47
CA LEU A 104 -8.84 3.24 -7.11
C LEU A 104 -10.01 2.77 -6.24
N VAL A 105 -9.83 1.64 -5.58
CA VAL A 105 -10.86 1.01 -4.77
C VAL A 105 -10.32 0.69 -3.38
N GLU A 106 -11.21 0.58 -2.40
CA GLU A 106 -10.85 0.19 -1.04
C GLU A 106 -10.43 -1.28 -0.99
N ARG A 107 -9.66 -1.63 0.05
CA ARG A 107 -9.20 -3.00 0.33
C ARG A 107 -10.34 -4.02 0.32
N GLN A 108 -11.50 -3.64 0.83
CA GLN A 108 -12.67 -4.52 0.88
C GLN A 108 -13.12 -4.92 -0.53
N ALA A 109 -13.27 -3.95 -1.43
CA ALA A 109 -13.68 -4.20 -2.82
C ALA A 109 -12.66 -5.09 -3.57
N LEU A 110 -11.36 -4.91 -3.34
CA LEU A 110 -10.33 -5.80 -3.92
C LEU A 110 -10.42 -7.22 -3.38
N ASN A 111 -10.67 -7.38 -2.09
CA ASN A 111 -10.81 -8.70 -1.48
C ASN A 111 -12.08 -9.42 -1.95
N GLU A 112 -13.21 -8.71 -2.04
CA GLU A 112 -14.47 -9.24 -2.57
C GLU A 112 -14.32 -9.69 -4.03
N ALA A 113 -13.67 -8.87 -4.87
CA ALA A 113 -13.40 -9.23 -6.27
C ALA A 113 -12.49 -10.47 -6.39
N ARG A 114 -11.51 -10.61 -5.49
CA ARG A 114 -10.61 -11.77 -5.45
C ARG A 114 -11.29 -13.06 -4.96
N GLU A 115 -12.22 -12.98 -4.01
CA GLU A 115 -12.95 -14.16 -3.52
C GLU A 115 -13.79 -14.82 -4.62
N GLY A 116 -14.17 -14.07 -5.65
CA GLY A 116 -14.76 -14.61 -6.88
C GLY A 116 -13.82 -15.51 -7.71
N GLU A 117 -12.50 -15.50 -7.46
CA GLU A 117 -11.51 -16.14 -8.34
C GLU A 117 -10.95 -17.49 -7.84
N ARG A 118 -10.97 -17.86 -6.53
CA ARG A 118 -10.75 -19.27 -6.08
C ARG A 118 -10.85 -19.54 -4.56
N ASN A 119 -11.45 -20.70 -4.25
CA ASN A 119 -11.39 -21.46 -2.99
C ASN A 119 -9.95 -21.79 -2.56
N GLY A 120 -9.51 -21.38 -1.36
CA GLY A 120 -8.28 -21.90 -0.77
C GLY A 120 -7.79 -21.19 0.49
N HIS A 121 -7.67 -21.93 1.59
CA HIS A 121 -7.11 -21.47 2.87
C HIS A 121 -5.57 -21.37 2.82
N TYR A 122 -5.05 -20.18 2.56
CA TYR A 122 -3.68 -19.82 2.91
C TYR A 122 -3.65 -18.38 3.42
N HIS A 123 -2.76 -18.12 4.38
CA HIS A 123 -2.51 -16.81 4.98
C HIS A 123 -2.30 -15.76 3.87
N MET A 124 -3.33 -14.95 3.59
CA MET A 124 -3.33 -14.15 2.34
C MET A 124 -2.42 -12.93 2.48
N PRO A 125 -1.44 -12.72 1.57
CA PRO A 125 -0.89 -11.39 1.35
C PRO A 125 -2.03 -10.44 0.93
N GLU A 126 -2.00 -9.21 1.43
CA GLU A 126 -2.96 -8.19 1.04
C GLU A 126 -2.90 -7.98 -0.49
N THR A 127 -4.02 -8.16 -1.17
CA THR A 127 -4.10 -7.84 -2.61
C THR A 127 -4.14 -6.32 -2.75
N ARG A 128 -3.12 -5.77 -3.42
CA ARG A 128 -2.95 -4.31 -3.63
C ARG A 128 -3.37 -3.85 -5.02
N GLY A 129 -3.83 -4.78 -5.86
CA GLY A 129 -4.35 -4.52 -7.20
C GLY A 129 -4.87 -5.81 -7.82
N LEU A 130 -5.88 -5.69 -8.69
CA LEU A 130 -6.49 -6.80 -9.41
C LEU A 130 -6.79 -6.33 -10.84
N CYS A 131 -6.48 -7.16 -11.83
CA CYS A 131 -6.91 -6.94 -13.21
C CYS A 131 -8.18 -7.76 -13.43
N LEU A 132 -9.27 -7.10 -13.84
CA LEU A 132 -10.52 -7.77 -14.18
C LEU A 132 -10.62 -7.88 -15.71
N SER A 133 -11.03 -9.05 -16.20
CA SER A 133 -11.30 -9.29 -17.62
C SER A 133 -12.70 -9.87 -17.80
N ASP A 134 -13.49 -9.29 -18.69
CA ASP A 134 -14.79 -9.82 -19.06
C ASP A 134 -14.61 -10.86 -20.19
N GLU A 135 -14.94 -12.12 -19.91
CA GLU A 135 -15.01 -13.17 -20.93
C GLU A 135 -16.41 -13.21 -21.55
N GLN A 136 -16.56 -12.82 -22.81
CA GLN A 136 -17.78 -13.06 -23.58
C GLN A 136 -17.69 -14.36 -24.37
N THR A 137 -18.54 -15.33 -24.05
CA THR A 137 -18.72 -16.54 -24.87
C THR A 137 -19.73 -16.25 -25.99
N ILE A 138 -19.26 -16.14 -27.23
CA ILE A 138 -20.14 -16.03 -28.40
C ILE A 138 -20.61 -17.44 -28.77
N SER A 139 -21.87 -17.77 -28.45
CA SER A 139 -22.43 -19.10 -28.67
C SER A 139 -22.82 -19.39 -30.13
N THR A 140 -23.01 -18.35 -30.95
CA THR A 140 -23.38 -18.51 -32.36
C THR A 140 -22.76 -17.40 -33.20
N ILE A 141 -22.07 -17.78 -34.26
CA ILE A 141 -21.63 -16.86 -35.33
C ILE A 141 -22.55 -17.12 -36.52
N SER A 142 -23.47 -16.20 -36.81
CA SER A 142 -24.26 -16.24 -38.04
C SER A 142 -23.42 -15.72 -39.20
N ARG A 143 -23.33 -16.50 -40.28
CA ARG A 143 -22.66 -16.16 -41.53
C ARG A 143 -23.49 -15.22 -42.40
#